data_AF-A0A2V9WNX2-F1
#
_entry.id   AF-A0A2V9WNX2-F1
#
_cell.length_a   1.000
_cell.length_b   1.000
_cell.length_c   1.000
_cell.angle_alpha   90.00
_cell.angle_beta   90.00
_cell.angle_gamma   90.00
#
_symmetry.space_group_name_H-M   'P 1'
#
loop_
_entity.id
_entity.type
_entity.pdbx_description
1 polymer ?
#
loop_
_entity_poly.entity_id
_entity_poly.type
_entity_poly.pdbx_seq_one_letter_code
_entity_poly.pdbx_strand_id
1 'polypeptide(L)'
;MKFRTSWPYRSKILLPTIGFLLFIPQFVFAQEVASYDYTDTKPSDRLRPPLPPPPPTRLPSGMLVVGGVCEGILGNPPLSVSLVSLDRASYAFGDEFIFVLRLTAVYPTRVPVRASLAEIGPSDPDVSYEGRPMGFSVELRSPTHRTVLVGLLQLFGSKDIPRSEIYLNAGQWIEVRGKARMKWANPPRGTLPPSEEKYVLRLPLKNAQDFDARAFSSRGQSFRYDAESRQETRFCHPAEQSFGAEPVHVAVTPSPKS
;
A
#
# COMPACT_ATOMS: atom_id res chain seq x y z
N MET A 1 13.46 88.22 8.54
CA MET A 1 12.01 88.13 8.87
C MET A 1 11.73 86.78 9.50
N LYS A 2 11.24 86.78 10.74
CA LYS A 2 10.88 85.60 11.55
C LYS A 2 9.38 85.37 11.43
N PHE A 3 8.95 84.14 11.16
CA PHE A 3 7.63 83.66 11.58
C PHE A 3 7.77 82.30 12.25
N ARG A 4 7.43 82.28 13.54
CA ARG A 4 7.15 81.10 14.36
C ARG A 4 5.68 80.73 14.16
N THR A 5 5.39 79.45 13.97
CA THR A 5 4.10 78.88 14.36
C THR A 5 4.34 77.48 14.93
N SER A 6 4.24 77.40 16.25
CA SER A 6 4.12 76.19 17.06
C SER A 6 2.76 75.54 16.85
N TRP A 7 2.71 74.22 16.74
CA TRP A 7 1.48 73.43 16.85
C TRP A 7 1.55 72.51 18.08
N PRO A 8 0.42 72.31 18.80
CA PRO A 8 0.42 71.62 20.07
C PRO A 8 0.36 70.10 19.93
N TYR A 9 1.05 69.49 20.89
CA TYR A 9 0.92 68.13 21.42
C TYR A 9 -0.51 67.55 21.33
N ARG A 10 -0.65 66.38 20.71
CA ARG A 10 -1.72 65.41 21.04
C ARG A 10 -1.08 64.05 21.30
N SER A 11 -1.03 63.70 22.57
CA SER A 11 -0.74 62.36 23.07
C SER A 11 -1.79 61.37 22.57
N LYS A 12 -1.39 60.45 21.69
CA LYS A 12 -2.16 59.24 21.42
C LYS A 12 -1.63 58.15 22.33
N ILE A 13 -2.46 57.76 23.29
CA ILE A 13 -2.26 56.60 24.15
C ILE A 13 -2.29 55.36 23.24
N LEU A 14 -1.12 54.79 22.97
CA LEU A 14 -0.97 53.48 22.33
C LEU A 14 -1.29 52.43 23.40
N LEU A 15 -2.54 51.94 23.40
CA LEU A 15 -2.89 50.71 24.09
C LEU A 15 -2.18 49.55 23.39
N PRO A 16 -1.30 48.79 24.07
CA PRO A 16 -0.75 47.57 23.50
C PRO A 16 -1.90 46.58 23.39
N THR A 17 -2.38 46.36 22.17
CA THR A 17 -3.28 45.26 21.86
C THR A 17 -2.49 43.99 22.12
N ILE A 18 -2.66 43.41 23.31
CA ILE A 18 -2.16 42.09 23.68
C ILE A 18 -2.88 41.12 22.74
N GLY A 19 -2.24 40.84 21.61
CA GLY A 19 -2.66 39.82 20.67
C GLY A 19 -2.57 38.48 21.37
N PHE A 20 -3.69 38.01 21.90
CA PHE A 20 -3.87 36.63 22.33
C PHE A 20 -3.71 35.76 21.08
N LEU A 21 -2.48 35.31 20.82
CA LEU A 21 -2.20 34.21 19.91
C LEU A 21 -2.84 32.96 20.53
N LEU A 22 -4.10 32.74 20.17
CA LEU A 22 -4.80 31.49 20.45
C LEU A 22 -4.01 30.38 19.76
N PHE A 23 -3.21 29.66 20.54
CA PHE A 23 -2.67 28.35 20.18
C PHE A 23 -3.87 27.40 20.05
N ILE A 24 -4.53 27.44 18.88
CA ILE A 24 -5.46 26.39 18.50
C ILE A 24 -4.58 25.13 18.37
N PRO A 25 -4.78 24.09 19.19
CA PRO A 25 -4.07 22.84 19.00
C PRO A 25 -4.41 22.36 17.59
N GLN A 26 -3.40 22.35 16.71
CA GLN A 26 -3.54 21.75 15.41
C GLN A 26 -3.62 20.25 15.62
N PHE A 27 -4.83 19.75 15.80
CA PHE A 27 -5.10 18.34 15.63
C PHE A 27 -4.73 18.01 14.19
N VAL A 28 -3.61 17.32 14.03
CA VAL A 28 -3.20 16.75 12.75
C VAL A 28 -4.21 15.66 12.46
N PHE A 29 -5.28 16.03 11.76
CA PHE A 29 -6.26 15.08 11.27
C PHE A 29 -5.53 14.12 10.32
N ALA A 30 -5.81 12.83 10.46
CA ALA A 30 -5.35 11.80 9.54
C ALA A 30 -5.84 12.13 8.12
N GLN A 31 -4.99 12.80 7.34
CA GLN A 31 -5.36 13.36 6.03
C GLN A 31 -4.99 12.41 4.91
N GLU A 32 -5.89 12.30 3.93
CA GLU A 32 -5.58 11.69 2.64
C GLU A 32 -4.56 12.54 1.89
N VAL A 33 -3.45 11.95 1.47
CA VAL A 33 -2.41 12.65 0.69
C VAL A 33 -2.58 12.41 -0.80
N ALA A 34 -3.02 11.21 -1.20
CA ALA A 34 -3.20 10.83 -2.60
C ALA A 34 -4.10 9.61 -2.74
N SER A 35 -4.70 9.46 -3.93
CA SER A 35 -5.41 8.25 -4.36
C SER A 35 -4.75 7.70 -5.62
N TYR A 36 -4.56 6.39 -5.68
CA TYR A 36 -3.97 5.66 -6.82
C TYR A 36 -4.94 4.58 -7.32
N ASP A 37 -5.29 4.63 -8.60
CA ASP A 37 -6.15 3.63 -9.24
C ASP A 37 -5.34 2.72 -10.17
N TYR A 38 -5.30 1.42 -9.84
CA TYR A 38 -4.61 0.38 -10.60
C TYR A 38 -5.58 -0.61 -11.25
N THR A 39 -6.87 -0.29 -11.35
CA THR A 39 -7.88 -1.20 -11.89
C THR A 39 -7.69 -1.51 -13.37
N ASP A 40 -7.15 -0.56 -14.13
CA ASP A 40 -6.90 -0.68 -15.58
C ASP A 40 -5.41 -0.75 -15.93
N THR A 41 -4.54 -0.86 -14.93
CA THR A 41 -3.10 -0.89 -15.15
C THR A 41 -2.68 -2.17 -15.84
N LYS A 42 -2.09 -2.03 -17.02
CA LYS A 42 -1.44 -3.12 -17.73
C LYS A 42 0.03 -3.17 -17.32
N PRO A 43 0.62 -4.36 -17.09
CA PRO A 43 2.05 -4.48 -16.90
C PRO A 43 2.79 -3.85 -18.08
N SER A 44 3.60 -2.84 -17.80
CA SER A 44 4.48 -2.24 -18.81
C SER A 44 5.65 -3.17 -19.13
N ASP A 45 6.00 -3.29 -20.41
CA ASP A 45 7.14 -4.08 -20.85
C ASP A 45 8.45 -3.53 -20.29
N ARG A 46 9.31 -4.42 -19.80
CA ARG A 46 10.63 -4.04 -19.28
C ARG A 46 11.62 -3.92 -20.44
N LEU A 47 12.43 -2.87 -20.41
CA LEU A 47 13.60 -2.72 -21.29
C LEU A 47 14.75 -3.67 -20.93
N ARG A 48 14.65 -4.37 -19.80
CA ARG A 48 15.71 -5.18 -19.20
C ARG A 48 15.20 -6.61 -18.96
N PRO A 49 16.11 -7.60 -18.84
CA PRO A 49 15.74 -8.97 -18.53
C PRO A 49 14.82 -9.09 -17.31
N PRO A 50 14.01 -10.15 -17.22
CA PRO A 50 13.19 -10.40 -16.04
C PRO A 50 14.08 -10.55 -14.80
N LEU A 51 13.49 -10.24 -13.63
CA LEU A 51 14.14 -10.47 -12.35
C LEU A 51 14.55 -11.95 -12.29
N PRO A 52 15.76 -12.28 -11.83
CA PRO A 52 16.09 -13.68 -11.59
C PRO A 52 15.09 -14.28 -10.60
N PRO A 53 14.83 -15.60 -10.68
CA PRO A 53 14.01 -16.27 -9.70
C PRO A 53 14.60 -16.05 -8.30
N PRO A 54 13.76 -15.93 -7.25
CA PRO A 54 14.27 -15.85 -5.90
C PRO A 54 15.10 -17.11 -5.60
N PRO A 55 16.20 -17.00 -4.84
CA PRO A 55 16.96 -18.17 -4.42
C PRO A 55 16.04 -19.14 -3.64
N PRO A 56 16.24 -20.47 -3.74
CA PRO A 56 15.41 -21.42 -3.01
C PRO A 56 15.61 -21.26 -1.49
N THR A 57 14.52 -21.08 -0.76
CA THR A 57 14.57 -21.01 0.72
C THR A 57 14.48 -22.40 1.29
N ARG A 58 15.46 -22.78 2.13
CA ARG A 58 15.38 -24.00 2.93
C ARG A 58 15.10 -23.61 4.38
N LEU A 59 14.03 -24.15 4.95
CA LEU A 59 13.82 -24.08 6.40
C LEU A 59 14.92 -24.86 7.13
N PRO A 60 15.12 -24.64 8.44
CA PRO A 60 15.99 -25.48 9.27
C PRO A 60 15.65 -26.97 9.18
N SER A 61 14.39 -27.30 8.83
CA SER A 61 13.91 -28.67 8.58
C SER A 61 14.31 -29.25 7.22
N GLY A 62 15.01 -28.51 6.36
CA GLY A 62 15.38 -28.92 5.01
C GLY A 62 14.25 -28.82 3.97
N MET A 63 13.02 -28.47 4.38
CA MET A 63 11.92 -28.23 3.44
C MET A 63 12.18 -26.98 2.61
N LEU A 64 11.95 -27.09 1.30
CA LEU A 64 11.87 -25.95 0.38
C LEU A 64 10.57 -25.18 0.68
N VAL A 65 10.70 -23.90 1.03
CA VAL A 65 9.54 -23.01 1.10
C VAL A 65 9.28 -22.47 -0.29
N VAL A 66 8.06 -22.70 -0.77
CA VAL A 66 7.53 -22.03 -1.96
C VAL A 66 6.97 -20.70 -1.45
N GLY A 67 7.80 -19.67 -1.49
CA GLY A 67 7.61 -18.38 -0.84
C GLY A 67 9.00 -17.82 -0.55
N GLY A 68 9.29 -16.59 -0.95
CA GLY A 68 10.67 -16.11 -1.09
C GLY A 68 11.49 -16.09 0.21
N VAL A 69 12.83 -16.15 0.09
CA VAL A 69 13.82 -16.19 1.21
C VAL A 69 13.67 -15.07 2.23
N CYS A 70 13.00 -13.98 1.85
CA CYS A 70 12.82 -12.82 2.69
C CYS A 70 11.38 -12.70 3.22
N GLU A 71 10.66 -13.82 3.37
CA GLU A 71 9.37 -13.90 4.06
C GLU A 71 9.60 -14.20 5.55
N GLY A 72 9.91 -13.16 6.33
CA GLY A 72 9.90 -13.18 7.78
C GLY A 72 8.75 -12.33 8.33
N ILE A 73 8.23 -12.70 9.50
CA ILE A 73 7.21 -11.95 10.21
C ILE A 73 7.92 -11.00 11.19
N LEU A 74 7.88 -9.69 10.95
CA LEU A 74 8.13 -8.70 12.00
C LEU A 74 6.81 -8.17 12.53
N GLY A 75 6.76 -7.86 13.83
CA GLY A 75 5.53 -7.49 14.54
C GLY A 75 5.07 -6.05 14.39
N ASN A 76 5.89 -5.16 13.80
CA ASN A 76 5.66 -3.70 13.80
C ASN A 76 5.94 -3.04 12.43
N PRO A 77 4.94 -2.94 11.55
CA PRO A 77 5.08 -2.33 10.24
C PRO A 77 5.07 -0.80 10.19
N PRO A 78 5.63 -0.20 9.12
CA PRO A 78 5.51 1.24 8.86
C PRO A 78 4.12 1.70 8.42
N LEU A 79 3.30 0.77 7.92
CA LEU A 79 1.99 1.05 7.36
C LEU A 79 0.95 0.17 8.05
N SER A 80 -0.12 0.79 8.53
CA SER A 80 -1.38 0.10 8.80
C SER A 80 -2.18 0.06 7.50
N VAL A 81 -2.72 -1.11 7.17
CA VAL A 81 -3.53 -1.28 5.96
C VAL A 81 -4.94 -1.70 6.35
N SER A 82 -5.92 -1.07 5.72
CA SER A 82 -7.33 -1.39 5.92
C SER A 82 -8.04 -1.53 4.59
N LEU A 83 -8.88 -2.55 4.45
CA LEU A 83 -9.82 -2.64 3.33
C LEU A 83 -10.92 -1.60 3.54
N VAL A 84 -11.17 -0.76 2.53
CA VAL A 84 -12.18 0.32 2.56
C VAL A 84 -13.45 -0.13 1.85
N SER A 85 -13.34 -0.83 0.72
CA SER A 85 -14.51 -1.31 -0.01
C SER A 85 -14.18 -2.42 -0.99
N LEU A 86 -15.23 -3.13 -1.40
CA LEU A 86 -15.25 -4.09 -2.49
C LEU A 86 -16.36 -3.68 -3.47
N ASP A 87 -16.21 -3.97 -4.76
CA ASP A 87 -17.14 -3.50 -5.80
C ASP A 87 -18.51 -4.20 -5.79
N ARG A 88 -18.58 -5.41 -5.25
CA ARG A 88 -19.78 -6.25 -5.21
C ARG A 88 -20.01 -6.90 -3.84
N ALA A 89 -21.26 -7.31 -3.61
CA ALA A 89 -21.72 -8.00 -2.41
C ALA A 89 -21.67 -9.54 -2.50
N SER A 90 -21.18 -10.11 -3.60
CA SER A 90 -20.96 -11.56 -3.73
C SER A 90 -19.98 -11.85 -4.86
N TYR A 91 -19.18 -12.91 -4.71
CA TYR A 91 -18.18 -13.34 -5.68
C TYR A 91 -18.19 -14.86 -5.85
N ALA A 92 -17.99 -15.34 -7.07
CA ALA A 92 -17.62 -16.73 -7.31
C ALA A 92 -16.08 -16.89 -7.40
N PHE A 93 -15.57 -18.11 -7.25
CA PHE A 93 -14.18 -18.37 -7.61
C PHE A 93 -13.96 -18.13 -9.11
N GLY A 94 -12.82 -17.54 -9.46
CA GLY A 94 -12.52 -17.13 -10.83
C GLY A 94 -13.03 -15.74 -11.20
N ASP A 95 -13.94 -15.14 -10.41
CA ASP A 95 -14.42 -13.78 -10.62
C ASP A 95 -13.30 -12.75 -10.47
N GLU A 96 -13.35 -11.70 -11.28
CA GLU A 96 -12.56 -10.48 -11.08
C GLU A 96 -13.30 -9.51 -10.17
N PHE A 97 -12.61 -8.86 -9.25
CA PHE A 97 -13.20 -7.88 -8.35
C PHE A 97 -12.26 -6.71 -8.14
N ILE A 98 -12.87 -5.55 -7.89
CA ILE A 98 -12.19 -4.32 -7.52
C ILE A 98 -12.26 -4.14 -6.01
N PHE A 99 -11.14 -3.74 -5.42
CA PHE A 99 -11.02 -3.44 -4.00
C PHE A 99 -10.38 -2.07 -3.80
N VAL A 100 -10.70 -1.43 -2.68
CA VAL A 100 -10.07 -0.17 -2.24
C VAL A 100 -9.39 -0.40 -0.91
N LEU A 101 -8.11 -0.06 -0.81
CA LEU A 101 -7.31 -0.10 0.41
C LEU A 101 -7.00 1.31 0.88
N ARG A 102 -6.92 1.48 2.20
CA ARG A 102 -6.33 2.64 2.86
C ARG A 102 -5.01 2.24 3.47
N LEU A 103 -3.93 2.90 3.05
CA LEU A 103 -2.58 2.68 3.57
C LEU A 103 -2.20 3.86 4.46
N THR A 104 -2.19 3.67 5.77
CA THR A 104 -1.93 4.72 6.75
C THR A 104 -0.54 4.57 7.36
N ALA A 105 0.26 5.62 7.33
CA ALA A 105 1.58 5.61 7.96
C ALA A 105 1.47 5.66 9.49
N VAL A 106 2.07 4.68 10.16
CA VAL A 106 2.17 4.64 11.64
C VAL A 106 3.28 5.57 12.12
N TYR A 107 4.38 5.63 11.35
CA TYR A 107 5.48 6.57 11.51
C TYR A 107 5.90 7.10 10.14
N PRO A 108 6.66 8.21 10.06
CA PRO A 108 7.04 8.78 8.77
C PRO A 108 7.76 7.76 7.88
N THR A 109 7.26 7.56 6.66
CA THR A 109 7.72 6.49 5.77
C THR A 109 7.52 6.85 4.30
N ARG A 110 8.24 6.17 3.40
CA ARG A 110 8.05 6.29 1.94
C ARG A 110 7.34 5.08 1.39
N VAL A 111 6.28 5.25 0.63
CA VAL A 111 5.45 4.16 0.08
C VAL A 111 5.67 4.06 -1.42
N PRO A 112 6.04 2.88 -1.96
CA PRO A 112 6.02 2.60 -3.41
C PRO A 112 4.66 2.86 -4.06
N VAL A 113 4.63 3.45 -5.26
CA VAL A 113 3.38 3.81 -5.98
C VAL A 113 3.37 3.45 -7.47
N ARG A 114 4.29 2.59 -7.93
CA ARG A 114 4.30 2.11 -9.32
C ARG A 114 3.88 0.66 -9.40
N ALA A 115 2.98 0.30 -10.31
CA ALA A 115 2.52 -1.08 -10.43
C ALA A 115 3.40 -1.95 -11.35
N SER A 116 4.37 -1.36 -12.05
CA SER A 116 5.33 -2.08 -12.89
C SER A 116 6.78 -1.75 -12.52
N LEU A 117 7.63 -2.77 -12.58
CA LEU A 117 9.09 -2.63 -12.51
C LEU A 117 9.67 -1.76 -13.62
N ALA A 118 9.04 -1.76 -14.80
CA ALA A 118 9.50 -0.95 -15.92
C ALA A 118 9.42 0.56 -15.62
N GLU A 119 8.46 0.97 -14.79
CA GLU A 119 8.23 2.38 -14.44
C GLU A 119 9.24 2.93 -13.43
N ILE A 120 9.99 2.05 -12.75
CA ILE A 120 11.04 2.42 -11.80
C ILE A 120 12.45 2.22 -12.34
N GLY A 121 12.58 1.74 -13.58
CA GLY A 121 13.86 1.67 -14.27
C GLY A 121 14.22 3.03 -14.89
N PRO A 122 15.50 3.42 -14.89
CA PRO A 122 15.93 4.58 -15.66
C PRO A 122 15.70 4.34 -17.15
N SER A 123 15.39 5.41 -17.89
CA SER A 123 15.17 5.37 -19.34
C SER A 123 16.41 4.91 -20.11
N ASP A 124 17.59 5.19 -19.56
CA ASP A 124 18.88 4.74 -20.09
C ASP A 124 19.17 3.30 -19.61
N PRO A 125 19.26 2.30 -20.51
CA PRO A 125 19.55 0.91 -20.15
C PRO A 125 20.92 0.70 -19.50
N ASP A 126 21.86 1.63 -19.71
CA ASP A 126 23.25 1.55 -19.21
C ASP A 126 23.42 2.19 -17.82
N VAL A 127 22.30 2.52 -17.16
CA VAL A 127 22.29 3.05 -15.78
C VAL A 127 21.81 1.98 -14.80
N SER A 128 22.64 1.74 -13.79
CA SER A 128 22.31 0.90 -12.62
C SER A 128 21.24 1.55 -11.75
N TYR A 129 20.38 0.75 -11.13
CA TYR A 129 19.34 1.27 -10.22
C TYR A 129 18.97 0.27 -9.13
N GLU A 130 18.46 0.77 -7.99
CA GLU A 130 17.91 -0.04 -6.92
C GLU A 130 16.38 0.09 -6.87
N GLY A 131 15.69 -1.04 -6.86
CA GLY A 131 14.25 -1.11 -6.71
C GLY A 131 13.81 -1.80 -5.42
N ARG A 132 12.62 -1.40 -4.96
CA ARG A 132 12.02 -1.76 -3.69
C ARG A 132 10.56 -2.18 -3.92
N PRO A 133 10.29 -3.49 -4.06
CA PRO A 133 8.94 -3.98 -4.09
C PRO A 133 8.25 -3.83 -2.72
N MET A 134 6.95 -3.62 -2.77
CA MET A 134 6.01 -3.71 -1.66
C MET A 134 4.78 -4.47 -2.15
N GLY A 135 4.59 -5.69 -1.65
CA GLY A 135 3.34 -6.41 -1.85
C GLY A 135 2.27 -5.93 -0.88
N PHE A 136 1.00 -6.04 -1.28
CA PHE A 136 -0.18 -5.98 -0.44
C PHE A 136 -1.05 -7.16 -0.86
N SER A 137 -1.24 -8.12 0.03
CA SER A 137 -2.27 -9.13 -0.16
C SER A 137 -3.59 -8.65 0.46
N VAL A 138 -4.71 -9.02 -0.12
CA VAL A 138 -6.04 -8.90 0.50
C VAL A 138 -6.49 -10.31 0.80
N GLU A 139 -6.51 -10.65 2.09
CA GLU A 139 -7.10 -11.90 2.57
C GLU A 139 -8.57 -11.68 2.94
N LEU A 140 -9.46 -12.54 2.45
CA LEU A 140 -10.84 -12.64 2.96
C LEU A 140 -10.95 -13.94 3.74
N ARG A 141 -11.30 -13.79 5.02
CA ARG A 141 -11.57 -14.91 5.93
C ARG A 141 -13.05 -15.01 6.18
N SER A 142 -13.60 -16.22 6.09
CA SER A 142 -14.98 -16.50 6.48
C SER A 142 -14.94 -17.32 7.78
N PRO A 143 -15.87 -17.11 8.72
CA PRO A 143 -15.95 -17.93 9.93
C PRO A 143 -16.02 -19.44 9.65
N THR A 144 -16.59 -19.83 8.50
CA THR A 144 -16.72 -21.24 8.07
C THR A 144 -15.61 -21.70 7.12
N HIS A 145 -14.83 -20.80 6.52
CA HIS A 145 -13.76 -21.13 5.57
C HIS A 145 -12.43 -20.50 5.99
N ARG A 146 -11.40 -21.34 6.19
CA ARG A 146 -10.12 -20.95 6.81
C ARG A 146 -9.46 -19.72 6.17
N THR A 147 -9.46 -19.57 4.84
CA THR A 147 -9.03 -18.36 4.08
C THR A 147 -9.47 -18.55 2.63
N VAL A 148 -10.16 -17.58 2.04
CA VAL A 148 -10.78 -17.73 0.71
C VAL A 148 -10.08 -16.91 -0.37
N LEU A 149 -9.63 -15.70 -0.07
CA LEU A 149 -9.10 -14.76 -1.06
C LEU A 149 -7.62 -14.48 -0.85
N VAL A 150 -6.85 -14.38 -1.94
CA VAL A 150 -5.59 -13.64 -1.98
C VAL A 150 -5.56 -12.80 -3.26
N GLY A 151 -5.94 -11.53 -3.16
CA GLY A 151 -5.59 -10.55 -4.19
C GLY A 151 -4.22 -9.99 -3.86
N LEU A 152 -3.21 -10.15 -4.72
CA LEU A 152 -1.89 -9.56 -4.51
C LEU A 152 -1.73 -8.33 -5.41
N LEU A 153 -1.64 -7.15 -4.82
CA LEU A 153 -1.15 -5.95 -5.49
C LEU A 153 0.32 -5.76 -5.13
N GLN A 154 1.19 -5.65 -6.12
CA GLN A 154 2.60 -5.35 -5.90
C GLN A 154 2.91 -3.95 -6.44
N LEU A 155 3.41 -3.09 -5.57
CA LEU A 155 3.92 -1.77 -5.91
C LEU A 155 5.44 -1.75 -5.85
N PHE A 156 6.05 -0.87 -6.64
CA PHE A 156 7.49 -0.74 -6.82
C PHE A 156 7.90 0.72 -6.63
N GLY A 157 9.00 0.90 -5.92
CA GLY A 157 9.62 2.19 -5.66
C GLY A 157 11.12 2.10 -5.89
N SER A 158 11.76 3.24 -6.12
CA SER A 158 13.20 3.37 -6.25
C SER A 158 13.63 4.69 -5.63
N LYS A 159 14.73 4.66 -4.87
CA LYS A 159 15.36 5.88 -4.35
C LYS A 159 15.92 6.76 -5.47
N ASP A 160 16.31 6.13 -6.58
CA ASP A 160 16.89 6.79 -7.75
C ASP A 160 15.80 7.51 -8.57
N ILE A 161 14.52 7.12 -8.37
CA ILE A 161 13.36 7.73 -9.03
C ILE A 161 12.36 8.20 -7.95
N PRO A 162 12.57 9.37 -7.34
CA PRO A 162 11.74 9.83 -6.21
C PRO A 162 10.24 9.85 -6.49
N ARG A 163 9.82 10.12 -7.74
CA ARG A 163 8.40 10.09 -8.18
C ARG A 163 7.76 8.68 -8.20
N SER A 164 8.51 7.64 -7.87
CA SER A 164 8.02 6.28 -7.71
C SER A 164 7.67 5.93 -6.26
N GLU A 165 7.94 6.86 -5.33
CA GLU A 165 7.60 6.75 -3.92
C GLU A 165 6.84 8.00 -3.48
N ILE A 166 5.93 7.86 -2.52
CA ILE A 166 5.28 8.98 -1.83
C ILE A 166 5.70 8.99 -0.37
N TYR A 167 6.09 10.14 0.16
CA TYR A 167 6.40 10.30 1.57
C TYR A 167 5.12 10.60 2.36
N LEU A 168 4.90 9.85 3.45
CA LEU A 168 3.78 10.02 4.37
C LEU A 168 4.33 10.31 5.76
N ASN A 169 3.79 11.32 6.43
CA ASN A 169 3.97 11.55 7.86
C ASN A 169 3.07 10.59 8.66
N ALA A 170 3.33 10.44 9.96
CA ALA A 170 2.46 9.66 10.84
C ALA A 170 1.00 10.15 10.76
N GLY A 171 0.05 9.22 10.61
CA GLY A 171 -1.38 9.48 10.44
C GLY A 171 -1.82 9.86 9.03
N GLN A 172 -0.89 10.25 8.14
CA GLN A 172 -1.21 10.46 6.73
C GLN A 172 -1.46 9.13 6.02
N TRP A 173 -2.31 9.14 5.01
CA TRP A 173 -2.68 7.93 4.30
C TRP A 173 -2.87 8.15 2.80
N ILE A 174 -2.80 7.05 2.06
CA ILE A 174 -3.16 7.02 0.64
C ILE A 174 -4.26 6.00 0.40
N GLU A 175 -5.12 6.31 -0.57
CA GLU A 175 -6.08 5.36 -1.12
C GLU A 175 -5.43 4.58 -2.27
N VAL A 176 -5.67 3.28 -2.31
CA VAL A 176 -5.18 2.40 -3.36
C VAL A 176 -6.32 1.53 -3.85
N ARG A 177 -6.73 1.73 -5.09
CA ARG A 177 -7.74 0.92 -5.76
C ARG A 177 -7.06 -0.11 -6.65
N GLY A 178 -7.42 -1.38 -6.50
CA GLY A 178 -6.84 -2.48 -7.25
C GLY A 178 -7.88 -3.42 -7.84
N LYS A 179 -7.45 -4.25 -8.78
CA LYS A 179 -8.25 -5.32 -9.38
C LYS A 179 -7.53 -6.65 -9.18
N ALA A 180 -8.27 -7.66 -8.75
CA ALA A 180 -7.73 -9.01 -8.55
C ALA A 180 -8.75 -10.07 -8.98
N ARG A 181 -8.31 -11.33 -9.01
CA ARG A 181 -9.16 -12.48 -9.33
C ARG A 181 -9.26 -13.40 -8.13
N MET A 182 -10.48 -13.85 -7.83
CA MET A 182 -10.77 -14.76 -6.73
C MET A 182 -10.11 -16.13 -6.95
N LYS A 183 -9.23 -16.55 -6.03
CA LYS A 183 -8.48 -17.81 -6.10
C LYS A 183 -8.33 -18.42 -4.70
N TRP A 184 -8.22 -19.75 -4.64
CA TRP A 184 -7.92 -20.47 -3.40
C TRP A 184 -6.52 -20.14 -2.88
N ALA A 185 -6.43 -19.74 -1.60
CA ALA A 185 -5.15 -19.54 -0.92
C ALA A 185 -4.39 -20.87 -0.75
N ASN A 186 -5.12 -21.94 -0.37
CA ASN A 186 -4.60 -23.29 -0.20
C ASN A 186 -5.65 -24.29 -0.72
N PRO A 187 -5.53 -24.83 -1.94
CA PRO A 187 -6.45 -25.85 -2.40
C PRO A 187 -6.31 -27.11 -1.50
N PRO A 188 -7.42 -27.82 -1.19
CA PRO A 188 -7.34 -29.10 -0.49
C PRO A 188 -6.38 -30.06 -1.22
N ARG A 189 -5.54 -30.80 -0.49
CA ARG A 189 -4.63 -31.78 -1.11
C ARG A 189 -5.45 -32.84 -1.83
N GLY A 190 -5.13 -33.10 -3.10
CA GLY A 190 -5.75 -34.18 -3.90
C GLY A 190 -7.05 -33.80 -4.62
N THR A 191 -7.60 -32.60 -4.41
CA THR A 191 -8.60 -32.07 -5.35
C THR A 191 -7.86 -31.49 -6.55
N LEU A 192 -8.03 -32.11 -7.72
CA LEU A 192 -7.87 -31.41 -9.00
C LEU A 192 -8.59 -30.05 -8.87
N PRO A 193 -8.06 -28.94 -9.44
CA PRO A 193 -8.84 -27.71 -9.50
C PRO A 193 -10.20 -28.09 -10.08
N PRO A 194 -11.29 -27.99 -9.29
CA PRO A 194 -12.58 -28.46 -9.76
C PRO A 194 -12.85 -27.72 -11.06
N SER A 195 -13.24 -28.45 -12.11
CA SER A 195 -13.78 -27.83 -13.33
C SER A 195 -14.69 -26.69 -12.89
N GLU A 196 -14.42 -25.48 -13.36
CA GLU A 196 -14.72 -24.16 -12.75
C GLU A 196 -16.18 -23.89 -12.29
N GLU A 197 -17.10 -24.84 -12.41
CA GLU A 197 -18.53 -24.58 -12.50
C GLU A 197 -19.36 -24.58 -11.20
N LYS A 198 -18.89 -25.06 -10.02
CA LYS A 198 -19.88 -25.34 -8.93
C LYS A 198 -19.59 -24.91 -7.50
N TYR A 199 -18.56 -24.12 -7.23
CA TYR A 199 -18.43 -23.45 -5.93
C TYR A 199 -18.66 -21.95 -6.10
N VAL A 200 -19.91 -21.56 -6.33
CA VAL A 200 -20.31 -20.17 -6.09
C VAL A 200 -20.28 -20.00 -4.59
N LEU A 201 -19.21 -19.39 -4.08
CA LEU A 201 -19.19 -18.96 -2.69
C LEU A 201 -20.17 -17.79 -2.57
N ARG A 202 -21.46 -18.12 -2.41
CA ARG A 202 -22.48 -17.15 -2.02
C ARG A 202 -22.24 -16.81 -0.56
N LEU A 203 -21.16 -16.09 -0.30
CA LEU A 203 -21.06 -15.31 0.92
C LEU A 203 -22.16 -14.25 0.75
N PRO A 204 -23.22 -14.25 1.56
CA PRO A 204 -24.02 -13.04 1.65
C PRO A 204 -23.10 -11.99 2.28
N LEU A 205 -22.34 -11.25 1.46
CA LEU A 205 -21.52 -10.12 1.92
C LEU A 205 -22.51 -9.00 2.24
N LYS A 206 -23.31 -9.18 3.31
CA LYS A 206 -24.22 -8.14 3.74
C LYS A 206 -23.42 -6.96 4.27
N ASN A 207 -22.24 -7.19 4.84
CA ASN A 207 -21.33 -6.16 5.32
C ASN A 207 -19.87 -6.52 5.00
N ALA A 208 -19.08 -5.56 4.50
CA ALA A 208 -17.62 -5.68 4.35
C ALA A 208 -16.90 -5.87 5.70
N GLN A 209 -17.62 -5.68 6.81
CA GLN A 209 -17.17 -5.89 8.19
C GLN A 209 -17.01 -7.37 8.57
N ASP A 210 -17.55 -8.30 7.78
CA ASP A 210 -17.49 -9.74 8.07
C ASP A 210 -16.15 -10.37 7.65
N PHE A 211 -15.20 -9.57 7.15
CA PHE A 211 -13.89 -10.00 6.70
C PHE A 211 -12.77 -9.37 7.51
N ASP A 212 -11.91 -10.23 8.06
CA ASP A 212 -10.58 -9.83 8.50
C ASP A 212 -9.71 -9.64 7.26
N ALA A 213 -9.64 -8.39 6.78
CA ALA A 213 -8.75 -8.01 5.69
C ALA A 213 -7.36 -7.73 6.25
N ARG A 214 -6.47 -8.69 6.05
CA ARG A 214 -5.05 -8.51 6.35
C ARG A 214 -4.37 -8.04 5.09
N ALA A 215 -3.67 -6.91 5.16
CA ALA A 215 -2.67 -6.61 4.18
C ALA A 215 -1.28 -6.66 4.78
N PHE A 216 -0.46 -7.45 4.11
CA PHE A 216 0.91 -7.68 4.46
C PHE A 216 1.73 -6.80 3.54
N SER A 217 2.38 -5.79 4.08
CA SER A 217 3.51 -5.16 3.41
C SER A 217 4.71 -6.09 3.57
N SER A 218 5.26 -6.64 2.50
CA SER A 218 6.56 -7.30 2.55
C SER A 218 7.66 -6.29 2.20
N ARG A 219 8.35 -5.75 3.20
CA ARG A 219 9.61 -5.01 3.00
C ARG A 219 10.76 -5.88 3.47
N GLY A 220 11.24 -6.72 2.57
CA GLY A 220 12.38 -7.60 2.83
C GLY A 220 13.20 -7.88 1.58
N GLN A 221 12.77 -7.43 0.41
CA GLN A 221 13.50 -7.59 -0.84
C GLN A 221 13.83 -6.20 -1.36
N SER A 222 15.11 -5.96 -1.66
CA SER A 222 15.48 -4.99 -2.67
C SER A 222 16.13 -5.74 -3.83
N PHE A 223 16.17 -5.12 -4.99
CA PHE A 223 16.96 -5.62 -6.09
C PHE A 223 17.82 -4.49 -6.63
N ARG A 224 18.98 -4.84 -7.18
CA ARG A 224 19.87 -3.91 -7.87
C ARG A 224 20.10 -4.43 -9.26
N TYR A 225 19.81 -3.62 -10.26
CA TYR A 225 20.32 -3.84 -11.59
C TYR A 225 21.68 -3.17 -11.72
N ASP A 226 22.66 -3.94 -12.16
CA ASP A 226 24.01 -3.49 -12.46
C ASP A 226 24.17 -3.43 -13.99
N ALA A 227 24.36 -2.21 -14.52
CA ALA A 227 24.40 -1.98 -15.95
C ALA A 227 25.68 -2.52 -16.62
N GLU A 228 26.80 -2.56 -15.90
CA GLU A 228 28.08 -3.04 -16.43
C GLU A 228 28.03 -4.55 -16.67
N SER A 229 27.58 -5.30 -15.68
CA SER A 229 27.42 -6.76 -15.76
C SER A 229 26.12 -7.19 -16.45
N ARG A 230 25.16 -6.27 -16.62
CA ARG A 230 23.77 -6.54 -17.04
C ARG A 230 23.06 -7.59 -16.20
N GLN A 231 23.42 -7.65 -14.92
CA GLN A 231 22.84 -8.60 -13.96
C GLN A 231 21.95 -7.87 -12.95
N GLU A 232 20.85 -8.52 -12.58
CA GLU A 232 19.97 -8.07 -11.52
C GLU A 232 20.20 -8.95 -10.29
N THR A 233 20.57 -8.35 -9.17
CA THR A 233 20.85 -9.06 -7.91
C THR A 233 19.74 -8.76 -6.91
N ARG A 234 19.17 -9.79 -6.30
CA ARG A 234 18.20 -9.64 -5.20
C ARG A 234 18.93 -9.65 -3.85
N PHE A 235 18.54 -8.73 -2.97
CA PHE A 235 19.02 -8.63 -1.60
C PHE A 235 17.87 -8.90 -0.65
N CYS A 236 18.07 -9.81 0.30
CA CYS A 236 17.16 -9.98 1.42
C CYS A 236 17.57 -9.07 2.58
N HIS A 237 16.62 -8.29 3.06
CA HIS A 237 16.66 -7.62 4.35
C HIS A 237 15.79 -8.40 5.34
N PRO A 238 16.08 -8.39 6.65
CA PRO A 238 15.17 -8.92 7.66
C PRO A 238 13.79 -8.29 7.46
N ALA A 239 12.79 -9.13 7.24
CA ALA A 239 11.55 -8.74 6.59
C ALA A 239 10.58 -8.01 7.51
N GLU A 240 10.24 -6.76 7.20
CA GLU A 240 9.17 -6.04 7.88
C GLU A 240 7.82 -6.50 7.33
N GLN A 241 7.00 -7.19 8.14
CA GLN A 241 5.59 -7.48 7.85
C GLN A 241 4.67 -6.52 8.61
N SER A 242 3.57 -6.18 7.96
CA SER A 242 2.44 -5.50 8.60
C SER A 242 1.33 -6.47 8.90
N PHE A 243 0.89 -6.48 10.15
CA PHE A 243 -0.47 -6.88 10.45
C PHE A 243 -1.29 -5.59 10.50
N GLY A 244 -2.39 -5.57 9.75
CA GLY A 244 -3.37 -4.49 9.88
C GLY A 244 -3.74 -4.31 11.35
N ALA A 245 -3.96 -3.05 11.76
CA ALA A 245 -4.60 -2.76 13.04
C ALA A 245 -5.95 -3.49 13.11
N GLU A 246 -6.48 -3.65 14.33
CA GLU A 246 -7.76 -4.31 14.65
C GLU A 246 -8.81 -4.23 13.52
N PRO A 247 -9.58 -5.32 13.28
CA PRO A 247 -10.56 -5.38 12.20
C PRO A 247 -11.37 -4.08 12.10
N VAL A 248 -11.10 -3.31 11.05
CA VAL A 248 -11.77 -2.02 10.86
C VAL A 248 -13.17 -2.34 10.37
N HIS A 249 -14.18 -1.89 11.13
CA HIS A 249 -15.57 -1.97 10.71
C HIS A 249 -15.78 -1.06 9.48
N VAL A 250 -15.70 -1.67 8.30
CA VAL A 250 -15.97 -1.02 7.02
C VAL A 250 -17.45 -0.65 6.92
N ALA A 251 -17.76 0.64 6.83
CA ALA A 251 -19.10 1.09 6.46
C ALA A 251 -19.30 0.85 4.95
N VAL A 252 -20.12 -0.14 4.58
CA VAL A 252 -20.53 -0.32 3.19
C VAL A 252 -21.53 0.79 2.86
N THR A 253 -21.13 1.73 2.02
CA THR A 253 -22.09 2.67 1.43
C THR A 253 -22.82 1.92 0.31
N PRO A 254 -24.16 1.74 0.39
CA PRO A 254 -24.90 1.10 -0.68
C PRO A 254 -24.73 1.92 -1.97
N SER A 255 -24.38 1.24 -3.05
CA SER A 255 -24.29 1.86 -4.38
C SER A 255 -25.64 2.48 -4.75
N PRO A 256 -25.68 3.71 -5.31
CA PRO A 256 -26.93 4.33 -5.75
C PRO A 256 -27.60 3.41 -6.78
N LYS A 257 -28.86 3.04 -6.51
CA LYS A 257 -29.67 2.28 -7.47
C LYS A 257 -29.84 3.13 -8.72
N SER A 258 -29.31 2.66 -9.85
CA SER A 258 -29.64 3.15 -11.20
C SER A 258 -31.03 2.71 -11.61
#